data_AF-A0A955QG14-F1
#
_entry.id   AF-A0A955QG14-F1
#
_cell.length_a   1.000
_cell.length_b   1.000
_cell.length_c   1.000
_cell.angle_alpha   90.00
_cell.angle_beta   90.00
_cell.angle_gamma   90.00
#
_symmetry.space_group_name_H-M   'P 1'
#
loop_
_entity.id
_entity.type
_entity.pdbx_description
1 polymer ?
#
loop_
_entity_poly.entity_id
_entity_poly.type
_entity_poly.pdbx_seq_one_letter_code
_entity_poly.pdbx_strand_id
1 'polypeptide(L)'
;MKHVITDQECRLLHAYWRAANYLSVGQIYLLDNPLLREPLSLAHVKPRLLGHWGTTPGLNFIYAHLNRVIKKFDLNMLFIAGPGHGGPAMVANTYL
;
A
#
# COMPACT_ATOMS: atom_id res chain seq x y z
N MET A 1 3.46 4.80 -30.39
CA MET A 1 2.99 4.33 -29.06
C MET A 1 2.40 5.50 -28.28
N LYS A 2 1.07 5.69 -28.26
CA LYS A 2 0.43 6.90 -27.68
C LYS A 2 0.16 6.86 -26.17
N HIS A 3 0.65 5.84 -25.45
CA HIS A 3 0.30 5.63 -24.03
C HIS A 3 1.46 5.18 -23.14
N VAL A 4 2.67 5.67 -23.41
CA VAL A 4 3.82 5.42 -22.53
C VAL A 4 3.60 6.13 -21.19
N ILE A 5 3.93 5.46 -20.09
CA ILE A 5 3.93 6.06 -18.76
C ILE A 5 5.04 7.12 -18.70
N THR A 6 4.72 8.34 -18.29
CA THR A 6 5.76 9.37 -18.14
C THR A 6 6.63 9.08 -16.92
N ASP A 7 7.85 9.60 -16.88
CA ASP A 7 8.71 9.45 -15.71
C ASP A 7 8.07 10.04 -14.44
N GLN A 8 7.31 11.13 -14.59
CA GLN A 8 6.56 11.73 -13.49
C GLN A 8 5.44 10.81 -13.00
N GLU A 9 4.64 10.23 -13.90
CA GLU A 9 3.62 9.25 -13.53
C GLU A 9 4.25 8.04 -12.82
N CYS A 10 5.38 7.55 -13.32
CA CYS A 10 6.11 6.43 -12.73
C CYS A 10 6.59 6.76 -11.30
N ARG A 11 7.17 7.96 -11.10
CA ARG A 11 7.57 8.43 -9.76
C ARG A 11 6.39 8.51 -8.79
N LEU A 12 5.25 9.04 -9.23
CA LEU A 12 4.06 9.17 -8.38
C LEU A 12 3.45 7.80 -8.03
N LEU A 13 3.38 6.88 -8.99
CA LEU A 13 2.94 5.50 -8.73
C LEU A 13 3.85 4.80 -7.74
N HIS A 14 5.16 4.95 -7.92
CA HIS A 14 6.13 4.35 -7.02
C HIS A 14 6.05 4.95 -5.61
N ALA A 15 5.82 6.26 -5.48
CA ALA A 15 5.61 6.92 -4.19
C ALA A 15 4.33 6.41 -3.50
N TYR A 16 3.22 6.28 -4.22
CA TYR A 16 1.98 5.72 -3.70
C TYR A 16 2.16 4.27 -3.24
N TRP A 17 2.80 3.43 -4.06
CA TRP A 17 3.08 2.03 -3.70
C TRP A 17 3.93 1.92 -2.43
N ARG A 18 4.97 2.76 -2.30
CA ARG A 18 5.80 2.83 -1.09
C ARG A 18 5.01 3.29 0.13
N ALA A 19 4.14 4.29 -0.02
CA ALA A 19 3.28 4.76 1.07
C ALA A 19 2.31 3.67 1.54
N ALA A 20 1.65 2.96 0.62
CA ALA A 20 0.77 1.85 0.95
C ALA A 20 1.51 0.70 1.64
N ASN A 21 2.73 0.37 1.18
CA ASN A 21 3.59 -0.62 1.83
C ASN A 21 4.00 -0.19 3.25
N TYR A 22 4.35 1.08 3.42
CA TYR A 22 4.72 1.63 4.73
C TYR A 22 3.56 1.56 5.72
N LEU A 23 2.35 1.97 5.30
CA LEU A 23 1.13 1.83 6.10
C LEU A 23 0.82 0.37 6.42
N SER A 24 1.05 -0.54 5.47
CA SER A 24 0.84 -1.98 5.68
C SER A 24 1.80 -2.55 6.75
N VAL A 25 3.06 -2.12 6.74
CA VAL A 25 4.03 -2.46 7.80
C VAL A 25 3.57 -1.86 9.14
N GLY A 26 3.17 -0.60 9.16
CA GLY A 26 2.64 0.04 10.37
C GLY A 26 1.48 -0.74 10.98
N GLN A 27 0.52 -1.18 10.16
CA GLN A 27 -0.60 -2.00 10.60
C GLN A 27 -0.18 -3.33 11.23
N ILE A 28 0.85 -4.00 10.71
CA ILE A 28 1.30 -5.31 11.19
C ILE A 28 2.17 -5.18 12.45
N TYR A 29 3.07 -4.19 12.47
CA TYR A 29 4.19 -4.15 13.42
C TYR A 29 4.09 -3.04 14.47
N LEU A 30 3.51 -1.87 14.15
CA LEU A 30 3.59 -0.69 15.01
C LEU A 30 2.35 -0.51 15.89
N LEU A 31 2.56 -0.29 17.18
CA LEU A 31 1.55 0.16 18.13
C LEU A 31 1.50 1.69 18.22
N ASP A 32 2.66 2.35 18.06
CA ASP A 32 2.81 3.81 18.14
C ASP A 32 4.01 4.28 17.29
N ASN A 33 4.28 5.59 17.28
CA ASN A 33 5.32 6.27 16.52
C ASN A 33 5.31 5.92 15.01
N PRO A 34 4.14 6.01 14.33
CA PRO A 34 3.97 5.51 12.98
C PRO A 34 4.80 6.27 11.94
N LEU A 35 5.28 7.48 12.24
CA LEU A 35 6.10 8.30 11.35
C LEU A 35 7.55 8.40 11.80
N LEU A 36 7.97 7.63 12.81
CA LEU A 36 9.33 7.64 13.35
C LEU A 36 9.81 9.06 13.71
N ARG A 37 8.94 9.84 14.38
CA ARG A 37 9.25 11.20 14.84
C ARG A 37 10.34 11.23 15.92
N GLU A 38 10.52 10.10 16.59
CA GLU A 38 11.61 9.78 17.50
C GLU A 38 12.23 8.42 17.12
N PRO A 39 13.47 8.11 17.56
CA PRO A 39 14.11 6.84 17.27
C PRO A 39 13.23 5.64 17.63
N LEU A 40 13.19 4.64 16.73
CA LEU A 40 12.36 3.45 16.93
C LEU A 40 12.83 2.67 18.17
N SER A 41 11.90 2.33 19.06
CA SER A 41 12.14 1.51 20.25
C SER A 41 11.22 0.29 20.24
N LEU A 42 11.53 -0.73 21.04
CA LEU A 42 10.66 -1.91 21.19
C LEU A 42 9.28 -1.55 21.76
N ALA A 43 9.16 -0.45 22.52
CA ALA A 43 7.87 0.00 23.06
C ALA A 43 6.88 0.43 21.95
N HIS A 44 7.39 0.79 20.76
CA HIS A 44 6.55 1.15 19.61
C HIS A 44 6.07 -0.07 18.81
N VAL A 45 6.61 -1.26 19.08
CA VAL A 45 6.28 -2.49 18.36
C VAL A 45 5.18 -3.24 19.10
N LYS A 46 4.21 -3.79 18.38
CA LYS A 46 3.13 -4.60 18.98
C LYS A 46 3.73 -5.82 19.70
N PRO A 47 3.24 -6.16 20.90
CA PRO A 47 3.72 -7.33 21.63
C PRO A 47 3.34 -8.65 20.96
N ARG A 48 2.30 -8.65 20.11
CA ARG A 48 1.90 -9.78 19.27
C ARG A 48 1.75 -9.31 17.83
N LEU A 49 2.55 -9.89 16.94
CA LEU A 49 2.53 -9.58 15.52
C LEU A 49 1.47 -10.42 14.82
N LEU A 50 0.47 -9.75 14.24
CA LEU A 50 -0.64 -10.38 13.52
C LEU A 50 -0.87 -9.66 12.20
N GLY A 51 -1.04 -10.43 11.14
CA GLY A 51 -1.19 -9.95 9.77
C GLY A 51 -0.27 -10.69 8.81
N HIS A 52 -0.48 -10.51 7.50
CA HIS A 52 0.28 -11.19 6.47
C HIS A 52 1.02 -10.19 5.60
N TRP A 53 2.34 -10.31 5.54
CA TRP A 53 3.17 -9.49 4.67
C TRP A 53 3.31 -10.06 3.26
N GLY A 54 3.47 -11.37 3.10
CA GLY A 54 3.94 -11.98 1.84
C GLY A 54 3.20 -11.55 0.57
N THR A 55 1.86 -11.48 0.61
CA THR A 55 1.04 -11.06 -0.55
C THR A 55 0.82 -9.53 -0.64
N THR A 56 0.99 -8.82 0.47
CA THR A 56 0.56 -7.43 0.66
C THR A 56 1.26 -6.43 -0.28
N PRO A 57 2.59 -6.45 -0.48
CA PRO A 57 3.25 -5.57 -1.44
C PRO A 57 2.79 -5.77 -2.89
N GLY A 58 2.50 -7.02 -3.26
CA GLY A 58 1.98 -7.36 -4.58
C GLY A 58 0.57 -6.80 -4.79
N LEU A 59 -0.30 -6.94 -3.80
CA LEU A 59 -1.62 -6.32 -3.81
C LEU A 59 -1.53 -4.79 -3.88
N ASN A 60 -0.68 -4.15 -3.08
CA ASN A 60 -0.47 -2.70 -3.13
C ASN A 60 0.04 -2.23 -4.50
N PHE A 61 0.93 -3.00 -5.12
CA PHE A 61 1.44 -2.70 -6.46
C PHE A 61 0.32 -2.73 -7.50
N ILE A 62 -0.45 -3.82 -7.53
CA ILE A 62 -1.58 -3.97 -8.45
C ILE A 62 -2.60 -2.85 -8.22
N TYR A 63 -2.97 -2.58 -6.96
CA TYR A 63 -3.93 -1.54 -6.62
C TYR A 63 -3.49 -0.15 -7.12
N ALA A 64 -2.23 0.23 -6.90
CA ALA A 64 -1.68 1.49 -7.38
C ALA A 64 -1.82 1.64 -8.91
N HIS A 65 -1.51 0.57 -9.64
CA HIS A 65 -1.62 0.55 -11.10
C HIS A 65 -3.08 0.54 -11.58
N LEU A 66 -3.99 -0.15 -10.88
CA LEU A 66 -5.42 -0.11 -11.17
C LEU A 66 -6.01 1.28 -10.93
N ASN A 67 -5.62 1.96 -9.84
CA ASN A 67 -6.01 3.36 -9.57
C ASN A 67 -5.58 4.30 -10.70
N ARG A 68 -4.39 4.10 -11.28
CA ARG A 68 -3.98 4.85 -12.47
C ARG A 68 -4.87 4.54 -13.67
N VAL A 69 -5.17 3.27 -13.92
CA VAL A 69 -6.00 2.85 -15.07
C VAL A 69 -7.42 3.41 -14.92
N ILE A 70 -8.02 3.37 -13.72
CA ILE A 70 -9.31 4.00 -13.40
C ILE A 70 -9.28 5.48 -13.76
N LYS A 71 -8.31 6.24 -13.24
CA LYS A 71 -8.24 7.69 -13.48
C LYS A 71 -7.94 8.06 -14.93
N LYS A 72 -7.12 7.26 -15.63
CA LYS A 72 -6.72 7.56 -17.00
C LYS A 72 -7.84 7.33 -18.01
N PHE A 73 -8.70 6.34 -17.76
CA PHE A 73 -9.71 5.89 -18.72
C PHE A 73 -11.14 6.06 -18.20
N ASP A 74 -11.33 6.71 -17.05
CA ASP A 74 -12.63 6.96 -16.41
C ASP A 74 -13.48 5.69 -16.26
N LEU A 75 -12.88 4.66 -15.64
CA LEU A 75 -13.50 3.34 -15.53
C LEU A 75 -14.23 3.14 -14.21
N ASN A 76 -15.42 2.53 -14.28
CA ASN A 76 -16.05 1.91 -13.12
C ASN A 76 -15.45 0.51 -12.91
N MET A 77 -14.75 0.29 -11.81
CA MET A 77 -13.97 -0.93 -11.56
C MET A 77 -14.19 -1.46 -10.14
N LEU A 78 -14.36 -2.78 -10.02
CA LEU A 78 -14.33 -3.50 -8.75
C LEU A 78 -13.04 -4.32 -8.66
N PHE A 79 -12.32 -4.20 -7.54
CA PHE A 79 -11.15 -5.03 -7.26
C PHE A 79 -11.49 -6.14 -6.28
N ILE A 80 -11.37 -7.40 -6.71
CA ILE A 80 -11.57 -8.58 -5.86
C ILE A 80 -10.20 -9.17 -5.48
N ALA A 81 -9.81 -8.97 -4.22
CA ALA A 81 -8.55 -9.49 -3.70
C ALA A 81 -8.66 -10.99 -3.36
N GLY A 82 -8.24 -11.87 -4.29
CA GLY A 82 -8.18 -13.32 -4.08
C GLY A 82 -7.40 -13.73 -2.82
N PRO A 83 -6.13 -13.31 -2.64
CA PRO A 83 -5.38 -13.57 -1.42
C PRO A 83 -5.81 -12.61 -0.29
N GLY A 84 -7.05 -12.76 0.20
CA GLY A 84 -7.69 -11.86 1.16
C GLY A 84 -7.01 -11.76 2.53
N HIS A 85 -6.12 -12.70 2.88
CA HIS A 85 -5.28 -12.60 4.07
C HIS A 85 -4.31 -11.41 4.01
N GLY A 86 -4.08 -10.84 2.82
CA GLY A 86 -3.41 -9.56 2.59
C GLY A 86 -4.26 -8.32 2.93
N GLY A 87 -5.14 -8.42 3.93
CA GLY A 87 -5.99 -7.34 4.42
C GLY A 87 -5.29 -5.98 4.62
N PRO A 88 -4.03 -5.91 5.12
CA PRO A 88 -3.33 -4.64 5.27
C PRO A 88 -3.21 -3.84 3.97
N ALA A 89 -3.15 -4.50 2.81
CA ALA A 89 -3.14 -3.82 1.52
C ALA A 89 -4.46 -3.08 1.26
N MET A 90 -5.61 -3.72 1.52
CA MET A 90 -6.92 -3.11 1.27
C MET A 90 -7.17 -1.93 2.21
N VAL A 91 -6.81 -2.08 3.48
CA VAL A 91 -6.91 -1.00 4.46
C VAL A 91 -5.97 0.16 4.10
N ALA A 92 -4.72 -0.12 3.71
CA ALA A 92 -3.78 0.92 3.31
C ALA A 92 -4.26 1.71 2.07
N ASN A 93 -4.81 1.02 1.05
CA ASN A 93 -5.29 1.67 -0.17
C ASN A 93 -6.60 2.41 -0.02
N THR A 94 -7.44 2.06 0.95
CA THR A 94 -8.69 2.79 1.23
C THR A 94 -8.49 3.96 2.19
N TYR A 95 -7.37 3.95 2.94
CA TYR A 95 -6.95 5.08 3.75
C TYR A 95 -6.31 6.22 2.93
N LEU A 96 -5.56 5.87 1.87
CA LEU A 96 -4.93 6.81 0.93
C LEU A 96 -5.93 7.35 -0.10
#